data_AF-A0ABD0PQM5-F1
#
_entry.id   AF-A0ABD0PQM5-F1
#
_cell.length_a   1.000
_cell.length_b   1.000
_cell.length_c   1.000
_cell.angle_alpha   90.00
_cell.angle_beta   90.00
_cell.angle_gamma   90.00
#
_symmetry.space_group_name_H-M   'P 1'
#
loop_
_entity.id
_entity.type
_entity.pdbx_description
1 polymer ?
#
loop_
_entity_poly.entity_id
_entity_poly.type
_entity_poly.pdbx_seq_one_letter_code
_entity_poly.pdbx_strand_id
1 'polypeptide(L)'
;KIWRKSWLILFEPSPAGIGRIELYDMRDRGGLISSAIGRPSGLRKTDKRVIRLTDCLSITPAPGESCPTDCSAFFLNTTSCTYTIAAPTQEDWITILCQLAFQ
;
A
#
# COMPACT_ATOMS: atom_id res chain seq x y z
N LYS A 1 -17.01 -2.70 -5.44
CA LYS A 1 -15.67 -3.07 -4.89
C LYS A 1 -15.81 -3.20 -3.37
N ILE A 2 -15.06 -4.12 -2.74
CA ILE A 2 -15.07 -4.30 -1.28
C ILE A 2 -13.71 -3.87 -0.75
N TRP A 3 -13.70 -2.87 0.12
CA TRP A 3 -12.48 -2.38 0.75
C TRP A 3 -12.02 -3.31 1.87
N ARG A 4 -10.71 -3.50 2.00
CA ARG A 4 -10.09 -4.31 3.05
C ARG A 4 -9.02 -3.49 3.75
N LYS A 5 -9.09 -3.44 5.08
CA LYS A 5 -8.06 -2.78 5.88
C LYS A 5 -6.75 -3.57 5.74
N SER A 6 -5.68 -2.85 5.38
CA SER A 6 -4.36 -3.44 5.15
C SER A 6 -3.30 -2.52 5.73
N TRP A 7 -2.20 -3.10 6.19
CA TRP A 7 -0.98 -2.35 6.44
C TRP A 7 -0.20 -2.19 5.14
N LEU A 8 0.32 -0.98 4.92
CA LEU A 8 1.17 -0.66 3.78
C LEU A 8 2.50 -0.14 4.32
N ILE A 9 3.60 -0.75 3.89
CA ILE A 9 4.96 -0.32 4.23
C ILE A 9 5.70 0.00 2.93
N LEU A 10 6.30 1.18 2.87
CA LEU A 10 7.13 1.63 1.75
C LEU A 10 8.61 1.48 2.13
N PHE A 11 9.37 0.84 1.26
CA PHE A 11 10.83 0.72 1.38
C PHE A 11 11.48 1.50 0.23
N GLU A 12 12.41 2.37 0.59
CA GLU A 12 13.22 3.13 -0.35
C GLU A 12 14.23 2.22 -1.07
N PRO A 13 14.50 2.43 -2.37
CA PRO A 13 15.62 1.80 -3.05
C PRO A 13 16.96 2.17 -2.38
N SER A 14 17.85 1.20 -2.25
CA SER A 14 19.18 1.38 -1.67
C SER A 14 20.18 0.41 -2.30
N PRO A 15 21.50 0.57 -2.08
CA PRO A 15 22.49 -0.41 -2.54
C PRO A 15 22.26 -1.82 -1.99
N ALA A 16 21.57 -1.94 -0.85
CA ALA A 16 21.27 -3.21 -0.18
C ALA A 16 19.89 -3.80 -0.55
N GLY A 17 19.10 -3.13 -1.39
CA GLY A 17 17.77 -3.63 -1.73
C GLY A 17 16.93 -2.74 -2.64
N ILE A 18 15.94 -3.35 -3.28
CA ILE A 18 15.03 -2.65 -4.19
C ILE A 18 13.95 -1.85 -3.44
N GLY A 19 13.54 -0.75 -4.07
CA GLY A 19 12.36 0.00 -3.67
C GLY A 19 11.11 -0.83 -3.87
N ARG A 20 10.28 -0.94 -2.83
CA ARG A 20 9.07 -1.78 -2.87
C ARG A 20 8.01 -1.32 -1.89
N ILE A 21 6.77 -1.66 -2.20
CA ILE A 21 5.63 -1.58 -1.30
C ILE A 21 5.31 -2.99 -0.81
N GLU A 22 5.10 -3.14 0.49
CA GLU A 22 4.59 -4.36 1.09
C GLU A 22 3.20 -4.11 1.68
N LEU A 23 2.22 -4.86 1.18
CA LEU A 23 0.82 -4.84 1.63
C LEU A 23 0.53 -6.08 2.45
N TYR A 24 -0.21 -5.88 3.54
CA TYR A 24 -0.46 -6.88 4.56
C TYR A 24 -1.94 -6.84 4.94
N ASP A 25 -2.69 -7.85 4.51
CA ASP A 25 -4.14 -7.90 4.75
C ASP A 25 -4.40 -8.08 6.27
N MET A 26 -5.13 -7.14 6.89
CA MET A 26 -5.60 -7.32 8.26
C MET A 26 -6.85 -8.20 8.22
N ARG A 27 -6.68 -9.53 8.34
CA ARG A 27 -7.82 -10.40 8.60
C ARG A 27 -8.29 -10.17 10.03
N ASP A 28 -9.58 -9.91 10.19
CA ASP A 28 -10.26 -9.85 11.47
C ASP A 28 -10.32 -11.27 12.05
N ARG A 29 -9.23 -11.71 12.68
CA ARG A 29 -9.22 -12.93 13.49
C ARG A 29 -9.61 -12.48 14.88
N GLY A 30 -10.86 -12.75 15.24
CA GLY A 30 -11.52 -12.26 16.44
C GLY A 30 -10.60 -12.23 17.67
N GLY A 31 -10.54 -11.04 18.28
CA GLY A 31 -10.03 -10.78 19.62
C GLY A 31 -8.61 -11.25 19.88
N LEU A 32 -7.63 -10.37 19.70
CA LEU A 32 -6.45 -10.20 20.58
C LEU A 32 -5.61 -9.04 20.01
N ILE A 33 -5.70 -7.88 20.67
CA ILE A 33 -4.64 -6.91 21.03
C ILE A 33 -3.52 -6.71 19.96
N SER A 34 -3.23 -5.51 19.47
CA SER A 34 -2.86 -4.37 20.29
C SER A 34 -2.63 -3.13 19.42
N SER A 35 -3.12 -2.00 19.91
CA SER A 35 -2.57 -0.68 19.65
C SER A 35 -1.05 -0.68 19.90
N ALA A 36 -0.23 -0.65 18.85
CA ALA A 36 1.13 -0.13 18.91
C ALA A 36 1.71 -0.03 17.50
N ILE A 37 2.58 0.95 17.32
CA ILE A 37 3.46 1.21 16.17
C ILE A 37 4.54 0.09 16.11
N GLY A 38 4.12 -1.17 16.21
CA GLY A 38 4.95 -2.36 16.28
C GLY A 38 4.79 -3.17 15.00
N ARG A 39 5.92 -3.53 14.39
CA ARG A 39 5.98 -4.38 13.18
C ARG A 39 5.01 -5.56 13.29
N PRO A 40 4.33 -5.96 12.21
CA PRO A 40 3.35 -7.04 12.23
C PRO A 40 4.04 -8.39 12.49
N SER A 41 4.30 -8.70 13.75
CA SER A 41 5.00 -9.89 14.23
C SER A 41 4.16 -11.18 14.16
N GLY A 42 2.99 -11.14 13.51
CA GLY A 42 2.06 -12.26 13.42
C GLY A 42 1.42 -12.50 12.06
N LEU A 43 1.78 -11.75 10.99
CA LEU A 43 1.19 -11.98 9.67
C LEU A 43 1.86 -13.16 8.98
N ARG A 44 1.08 -14.18 8.63
CA ARG A 44 1.57 -15.31 7.84
C ARG A 44 2.04 -14.81 6.47
N LYS A 45 3.11 -15.40 5.94
CA LYS A 45 3.67 -15.07 4.60
C LYS A 45 2.61 -15.06 3.47
N THR A 46 1.50 -15.78 3.64
CA THR A 46 0.39 -15.87 2.67
C THR A 46 -0.52 -14.65 2.61
N ASP A 47 -0.47 -13.74 3.59
CA ASP A 47 -1.27 -12.52 3.63
C ASP A 47 -0.46 -11.28 3.20
N LYS A 48 0.72 -11.49 2.61
CA LYS A 48 1.64 -10.45 2.14
C LYS A 48 1.61 -10.34 0.62
N ARG A 49 1.46 -9.12 0.10
CA ARG A 49 1.73 -8.78 -1.30
C ARG A 49 2.92 -7.83 -1.39
N VAL A 50 3.78 -8.02 -2.39
CA VAL A 50 4.93 -7.15 -2.64
C VAL A 50 4.78 -6.57 -4.03
N ILE A 51 4.96 -5.25 -4.14
CA ILE A 51 4.94 -4.51 -5.40
C ILE A 51 6.30 -3.82 -5.52
N ARG A 52 7.04 -4.10 -6.58
CA ARG A 52 8.31 -3.40 -6.81
C ARG A 52 8.01 -2.03 -7.40
N LEU A 53 8.69 -1.01 -6.92
CA LEU A 53 8.49 0.33 -7.46
C LEU A 53 8.91 0.42 -8.94
N THR A 54 9.90 -0.38 -9.34
CA THR A 54 10.34 -0.53 -10.74
C THR A 54 9.26 -1.09 -11.67
N ASP A 55 8.25 -1.79 -11.13
CA ASP A 55 7.16 -2.36 -11.92
C ASP A 55 6.00 -1.35 -12.06
N CYS A 56 6.08 -0.18 -11.43
CA CYS A 56 5.06 0.86 -11.53
C CYS A 56 5.14 1.56 -12.88
N LEU A 57 3.99 1.68 -13.53
CA LEU A 57 3.80 2.36 -14.81
C LEU A 57 3.26 3.77 -14.60
N SER A 58 2.33 3.94 -13.65
CA SER A 58 1.79 5.25 -13.28
C SER A 58 1.16 5.22 -11.89
N ILE A 59 1.13 6.38 -11.25
CA ILE A 59 0.41 6.63 -9.99
C ILE A 59 -0.50 7.82 -10.21
N THR A 60 -1.80 7.67 -9.99
CA THR A 60 -2.78 8.72 -10.29
C THR A 60 -3.88 8.79 -9.25
N PRO A 61 -4.42 9.99 -8.93
CA PRO A 61 -5.65 10.11 -8.15
C PRO A 61 -6.80 9.31 -8.76
N ALA A 62 -7.72 8.83 -7.93
CA ALA A 62 -8.89 8.05 -8.35
C ALA A 62 -10.19 8.65 -7.75
N PRO A 63 -10.58 9.89 -8.12
CA PRO A 63 -11.71 10.59 -7.51
C PRO A 63 -13.07 9.92 -7.76
N GLY A 64 -13.18 9.05 -8.77
CA GLY A 64 -14.40 8.28 -9.06
C GLY A 64 -14.56 6.99 -8.25
N GLU A 65 -13.57 6.62 -7.44
CA GLU A 65 -13.64 5.41 -6.63
C GLU A 65 -14.34 5.72 -5.29
N SER A 66 -15.33 4.89 -4.93
CA SER A 66 -15.85 4.92 -3.57
C SER A 66 -14.74 4.51 -2.62
N CYS A 67 -14.53 5.20 -1.51
CA CYS A 67 -13.51 4.84 -0.52
C CYS A 67 -14.07 4.95 0.91
N PRO A 68 -13.40 4.36 1.92
CA PRO A 68 -13.77 4.56 3.32
C PRO A 68 -13.76 6.05 3.70
N THR A 69 -14.53 6.41 4.73
CA THR A 69 -14.57 7.78 5.27
C THR A 69 -13.17 8.28 5.62
N ASP A 70 -12.94 9.59 5.43
CA ASP A 70 -11.67 10.27 5.70
C ASP A 70 -10.47 9.73 4.90
N CYS A 71 -10.72 8.99 3.81
CA CYS A 71 -9.70 8.57 2.86
C CYS A 71 -9.95 9.18 1.49
N SER A 72 -8.92 9.19 0.65
CA SER A 72 -9.07 9.38 -0.79
C SER A 72 -8.32 8.27 -1.51
N ALA A 73 -8.84 7.87 -2.68
CA ALA A 73 -8.34 6.74 -3.43
C ALA A 73 -7.38 7.14 -4.54
N PHE A 74 -6.38 6.30 -4.78
CA PHE A 74 -5.46 6.42 -5.90
C PHE A 74 -5.24 5.07 -6.59
N PHE A 75 -4.87 5.13 -7.86
CA PHE A 75 -4.45 3.98 -8.64
C PHE A 75 -2.93 3.87 -8.65
N LEU A 76 -2.46 2.64 -8.45
CA LEU A 76 -1.09 2.23 -8.66
C LEU A 76 -1.11 1.21 -9.81
N ASN A 77 -0.81 1.69 -11.01
CA ASN A 77 -0.78 0.86 -12.21
C ASN A 77 0.60 0.21 -12.30
N THR A 78 0.63 -1.11 -12.36
CA THR A 78 1.87 -1.88 -12.51
C THR A 78 1.84 -2.66 -13.81
N THR A 79 2.98 -3.23 -14.20
CA THR A 79 3.10 -4.13 -15.35
C THR A 79 2.16 -5.34 -15.31
N SER A 80 1.76 -5.78 -14.11
CA SER A 80 0.94 -6.98 -13.92
C SER A 80 -0.55 -6.69 -13.66
N CYS A 81 -0.85 -5.63 -12.92
CA CYS A 81 -2.23 -5.23 -12.62
C CYS A 81 -2.32 -3.79 -12.07
N THR A 82 -3.55 -3.30 -11.95
CA THR A 82 -3.87 -2.04 -11.25
C THR A 82 -4.29 -2.32 -9.81
N TYR A 83 -3.62 -1.69 -8.85
CA TYR A 83 -4.04 -1.64 -7.46
C TYR A 83 -4.86 -0.37 -7.21
N THR A 84 -5.97 -0.50 -6.49
CA THR A 84 -6.76 0.64 -6.01
C THR A 84 -6.55 0.73 -4.50
N ILE A 85 -5.94 1.82 -4.04
CA ILE A 85 -5.54 2.02 -2.64
C ILE A 85 -6.25 3.27 -2.11
N ALA A 86 -6.76 3.23 -0.89
CA ALA A 86 -7.36 4.38 -0.21
C ALA A 86 -6.54 4.72 1.04
N ALA A 87 -6.22 6.01 1.23
CA ALA A 87 -5.43 6.51 2.35
C ALA A 87 -5.88 7.92 2.79
N PRO A 88 -5.74 8.29 4.07
CA PRO A 88 -6.15 9.60 4.59
C PRO A 88 -5.29 10.77 4.09
N THR A 89 -4.01 10.54 3.78
CA THR A 89 -3.09 11.53 3.21
C THR A 89 -2.70 11.15 1.79
N GLN A 90 -3.70 10.93 0.93
CA GLN A 90 -3.50 10.40 -0.43
C GLN A 90 -2.43 11.17 -1.23
N GLU A 91 -2.43 12.49 -1.18
CA GLU A 91 -1.49 13.34 -1.92
C GLU A 91 -0.04 13.11 -1.48
N ASP A 92 0.21 12.99 -0.17
CA ASP A 92 1.53 12.68 0.37
C ASP A 92 2.01 11.30 -0.12
N TRP A 93 1.11 10.31 -0.11
CA TRP A 93 1.38 8.97 -0.63
C TRP A 93 1.72 8.99 -2.12
N ILE A 94 0.94 9.68 -2.94
CA ILE A 94 1.22 9.81 -4.37
C ILE A 94 2.58 10.48 -4.58
N THR A 95 2.84 11.58 -3.86
CA THR A 95 4.08 12.34 -3.98
C THR A 95 5.30 11.48 -3.69
N ILE A 96 5.34 10.82 -2.52
CA ILE A 96 6.50 10.00 -2.14
C ILE A 96 6.64 8.75 -3.02
N LEU A 97 5.54 8.11 -3.41
CA LEU A 97 5.60 6.96 -4.30
C LEU A 97 6.12 7.34 -5.69
N CYS A 98 5.68 8.47 -6.25
CA CYS A 98 6.20 8.98 -7.52
C CYS A 98 7.70 9.27 -7.44
N GLN A 99 8.14 9.95 -6.37
CA GLN A 99 9.56 10.27 -6.15
C GLN A 99 10.46 9.03 -6.09
N LEU A 100 9.95 7.91 -5.54
CA LEU A 100 10.72 6.68 -5.40
C LEU A 100 10.58 5.72 -6.59
N ALA A 101 9.47 5.77 -7.34
CA ALA A 101 9.19 4.86 -8.44
C ALA A 101 9.72 5.35 -9.80
N PHE A 102 9.81 6.67 -10.00
CA PHE A 102 10.13 7.27 -11.30
C PHE A 102 11.42 8.10 -11.29
N GLN A 103 12.45 7.61 -10.61
CA GLN A 103 13.81 8.17 -10.65
C GLN A 103 14.48 7.97 -12.01
#